data_AF-A0A965VJA8-F1
#
_entry.id   AF-A0A965VJA8-F1
#
_cell.length_a   1.000
_cell.length_b   1.000
_cell.length_c   1.000
_cell.angle_alpha   90.00
_cell.angle_beta   90.00
_cell.angle_gamma   90.00
#
_symmetry.space_group_name_H-M   'P 1'
#
loop_
_entity.id
_entity.type
_entity.pdbx_description
1 polymer ?
#
loop_
_entity_poly.entity_id
_entity_poly.type
_entity_poly.pdbx_seq_one_letter_code
_entity_poly.pdbx_strand_id
1 'polypeptide(L)'
;MTSAGTAATLTGAGHFEVGKIPGLIGNGRFSIGFWMKPEDVAKGPVLSNETATTVRAGILVEFIDGHLRWNINTRWISGVSTVETVRTFQPGQWVHVTLTNDG
;
A
#
# COMPACT_ATOMS: atom_id res chain seq x y z
N MET A 1 -22.70 5.41 20.22
CA MET A 1 -22.66 5.25 18.75
C MET A 1 -21.34 5.86 18.29
N THR A 2 -20.32 5.03 18.04
CA THR A 2 -19.02 5.50 17.56
C THR A 2 -19.19 6.02 16.13
N SER A 3 -18.79 7.27 15.90
CA SER A 3 -18.72 7.85 14.55
C SER A 3 -17.91 6.92 13.64
N ALA A 4 -18.50 6.44 12.55
CA ALA A 4 -17.75 5.78 11.49
C ALA A 4 -16.82 6.82 10.84
N GLY A 5 -15.55 6.46 10.64
CA GLY A 5 -14.57 7.37 10.03
C GLY A 5 -15.02 7.85 8.64
N THR A 6 -14.61 9.06 8.26
CA THR A 6 -14.85 9.59 6.91
C THR A 6 -13.96 8.87 5.90
N ALA A 7 -14.54 8.42 4.79
CA ALA A 7 -13.81 7.84 3.67
C ALA A 7 -13.75 8.85 2.51
N ALA A 8 -12.64 8.83 1.77
CA ALA A 8 -12.53 9.54 0.50
C ALA A 8 -12.71 8.57 -0.67
N THR A 9 -13.37 9.03 -1.73
CA THR A 9 -13.51 8.29 -2.99
C THR A 9 -12.50 8.81 -3.99
N LEU A 10 -11.70 7.91 -4.56
CA LEU A 10 -10.74 8.19 -5.62
C LEU A 10 -11.31 7.66 -6.94
N THR A 11 -11.23 8.45 -8.02
CA THR A 11 -11.66 8.04 -9.36
C THR A 11 -10.61 8.42 -10.40
N GLY A 12 -10.44 7.57 -11.43
CA GLY A 12 -9.49 7.81 -12.50
C GLY A 12 -8.04 7.90 -12.01
N ALA A 13 -7.35 8.97 -12.41
CA ALA A 13 -5.96 9.24 -12.03
C ALA A 13 -5.81 9.98 -10.68
N GLY A 14 -6.89 10.10 -9.90
CA GLY A 14 -6.84 10.81 -8.62
C GLY A 14 -6.00 10.08 -7.57
N HIS A 15 -5.20 10.84 -6.83
CA HIS A 15 -4.49 10.38 -5.63
C HIS A 15 -4.60 11.42 -4.51
N PHE A 16 -4.34 11.00 -3.27
CA PHE A 16 -4.12 11.92 -2.15
C PHE A 16 -2.64 11.92 -1.79
N GLU A 17 -2.09 13.11 -1.66
CA GLU A 17 -0.77 13.28 -1.05
C GLU A 17 -0.94 13.50 0.44
N VAL A 18 -0.26 12.65 1.20
CA VAL A 18 -0.09 12.83 2.63
C VAL A 18 1.33 13.36 2.87
N GLY A 19 1.49 14.17 3.91
CA GLY A 19 2.80 14.65 4.32
C GLY A 19 3.76 13.50 4.61
N LYS A 20 5.06 13.77 4.54
CA LYS A 20 6.10 12.77 4.84
C LYS A 20 5.88 12.18 6.23
N ILE A 21 5.80 10.85 6.30
CA ILE A 21 5.67 10.10 7.55
C ILE A 21 7.08 9.76 8.06
N PRO A 22 7.51 10.29 9.22
CA PRO A 22 8.80 9.93 9.80
C PRO A 22 8.89 8.44 10.11
N GLY A 23 10.02 7.81 9.80
CA GLY A 23 10.27 6.39 10.10
C GLY A 23 9.68 5.38 9.11
N LEU A 24 8.91 5.82 8.11
CA LEU A 24 8.43 4.96 7.02
C LEU A 24 9.52 4.73 5.96
N ILE A 25 10.53 3.95 6.32
CA ILE A 25 11.70 3.63 5.50
C ILE A 25 11.84 2.11 5.35
N GLY A 26 12.37 1.62 4.23
CA GLY A 26 12.32 0.19 3.91
C GLY A 26 13.03 -0.76 4.90
N ASN A 27 14.04 -0.29 5.63
CA ASN A 27 14.72 -1.05 6.69
C ASN A 27 14.27 -0.67 8.11
N GLY A 28 13.18 0.08 8.24
CA GLY A 28 12.61 0.49 9.52
C GLY A 28 11.52 -0.47 9.99
N ARG A 29 11.28 -0.48 11.30
CA ARG A 29 10.14 -1.17 11.90
C ARG A 29 8.91 -0.28 11.88
N PHE A 30 7.84 -0.74 11.25
CA PHE A 30 6.59 0.01 11.18
C PHE A 30 5.39 -0.90 10.89
N SER A 31 4.20 -0.40 11.20
CA SER A 31 2.94 -0.98 10.75
C SER A 31 2.09 0.10 10.09
N ILE A 32 1.40 -0.26 9.01
CA ILE A 32 0.43 0.57 8.32
C ILE A 32 -0.93 -0.14 8.42
N GLY A 33 -1.93 0.54 8.95
CA GLY A 33 -3.31 0.05 9.02
C GLY A 33 -4.25 0.98 8.29
N PHE A 34 -5.09 0.46 7.40
CA PHE A 34 -6.10 1.25 6.70
C PHE A 34 -7.31 0.41 6.28
N TRP A 35 -8.45 1.07 6.12
CA TRP A 35 -9.64 0.52 5.49
C TRP A 35 -9.69 0.96 4.03
N MET A 36 -10.08 0.05 3.13
CA MET A 36 -10.37 0.38 1.74
C MET A 36 -11.57 -0.40 1.22
N LYS A 37 -12.21 0.14 0.18
CA LYS A 37 -13.24 -0.52 -0.62
C LYS A 37 -12.83 -0.38 -2.09
N PRO A 38 -12.04 -1.32 -2.63
CA PRO A 38 -11.57 -1.22 -4.02
C PRO A 38 -12.73 -1.48 -4.98
N GLU A 39 -12.90 -0.63 -5.98
CA GLU A 39 -13.85 -0.87 -7.08
C GLU A 39 -13.19 -1.61 -8.25
N ASP A 40 -11.86 -1.47 -8.40
CA ASP A 40 -11.04 -2.26 -9.31
C ASP A 40 -9.93 -2.95 -8.51
N VAL A 41 -9.80 -4.27 -8.71
CA VAL A 41 -8.81 -5.14 -8.07
C VAL A 41 -7.86 -5.77 -9.08
N ALA A 42 -8.05 -5.52 -10.37
CA ALA A 42 -7.24 -6.15 -11.41
C ALA A 42 -5.81 -5.61 -11.38
N LYS A 43 -5.65 -4.29 -11.21
CA LYS A 43 -4.32 -3.66 -11.11
C LYS A 43 -4.37 -2.26 -10.50
N GLY A 44 -3.23 -1.83 -9.95
CA GLY A 44 -2.97 -0.41 -9.69
C GLY A 44 -2.55 -0.09 -8.26
N PRO A 45 -1.96 1.10 -8.03
CA PRO A 45 -1.41 1.48 -6.74
C PRO A 45 -2.52 1.78 -5.72
N VAL A 46 -2.29 1.35 -4.48
CA VAL A 46 -3.11 1.67 -3.30
C VAL A 46 -2.37 2.67 -2.40
N LEU A 47 -1.07 2.45 -2.19
CA LEU A 47 -0.23 3.30 -1.36
C LEU A 47 1.20 3.29 -1.90
N SER A 48 1.84 4.45 -1.96
CA SER A 48 3.25 4.56 -2.32
C SER A 48 3.92 5.70 -1.56
N ASN A 49 5.18 5.49 -1.19
CA ASN A 49 6.11 6.57 -0.84
C ASN A 49 7.40 6.50 -1.67
N GLU A 50 7.37 5.76 -2.78
CA GLU A 50 8.54 5.58 -3.62
C GLU A 50 9.04 6.91 -4.17
N THR A 51 10.36 7.06 -4.15
CA THR A 51 11.00 8.17 -4.85
C THR A 51 10.78 8.04 -6.37
N ALA A 52 10.49 9.15 -7.03
CA ALA A 52 10.35 9.24 -8.49
C ALA A 52 11.72 9.17 -9.21
N THR A 53 12.49 8.13 -8.91
CA THR A 53 13.80 7.84 -9.51
C THR A 53 13.80 6.44 -10.11
N THR A 54 14.80 6.11 -10.92
CA THR A 54 14.94 4.77 -11.50
C THR A 54 15.12 3.66 -10.45
N VAL A 55 15.55 4.02 -9.24
CA VAL A 55 15.74 3.07 -8.13
C VAL A 55 14.43 2.82 -7.37
N ARG A 56 13.44 3.74 -7.47
CA ARG A 56 12.13 3.64 -6.81
C ARG A 56 12.21 3.28 -5.32
N ALA A 57 13.18 3.84 -4.61
CA ALA A 57 13.37 3.53 -3.19
C ALA A 57 12.14 3.94 -2.38
N GLY A 58 11.62 3.05 -1.53
CA GLY A 58 10.42 3.25 -0.74
C GLY A 58 9.59 1.97 -0.63
N ILE A 59 8.28 2.14 -0.43
CA ILE A 59 7.29 1.08 -0.40
C ILE A 59 6.22 1.33 -1.44
N LEU A 60 5.73 0.24 -2.04
CA LEU A 60 4.60 0.24 -2.94
C LEU A 60 3.63 -0.86 -2.54
N VAL A 61 2.37 -0.50 -2.40
CA VAL A 61 1.25 -1.42 -2.25
C VAL A 61 0.38 -1.28 -3.47
N GLU A 62 0.14 -2.36 -4.18
CA GLU A 62 -0.61 -2.35 -5.44
C GLU A 62 -1.43 -3.62 -5.61
N PHE A 63 -2.51 -3.51 -6.37
CA PHE A 63 -3.22 -4.66 -6.90
C PHE A 63 -2.51 -5.22 -8.12
N ILE A 64 -2.44 -6.55 -8.20
CA ILE A 64 -2.01 -7.31 -9.38
C ILE A 64 -2.88 -8.57 -9.44
N ASP A 65 -3.64 -8.73 -10.52
CA ASP A 65 -4.49 -9.89 -10.79
C ASP A 65 -5.44 -10.26 -9.63
N GLY A 66 -6.00 -9.26 -8.94
CA GLY A 66 -6.90 -9.46 -7.80
C GLY A 66 -6.18 -9.63 -6.45
N HIS A 67 -4.87 -9.79 -6.44
CA HIS A 67 -4.06 -9.90 -5.24
C HIS A 67 -3.50 -8.56 -4.82
N LEU A 68 -3.32 -8.35 -3.52
CA LEU A 68 -2.63 -7.18 -3.00
C LEU A 68 -1.16 -7.54 -2.79
N ARG A 69 -0.28 -6.86 -3.52
CA ARG A 69 1.16 -6.98 -3.44
C ARG A 69 1.75 -5.81 -2.68
N TRP A 70 2.69 -6.08 -1.79
CA TRP A 70 3.48 -5.09 -1.10
C TRP A 70 4.95 -5.31 -1.38
N ASN A 71 5.57 -4.28 -1.96
CA ASN A 71 6.99 -4.21 -2.24
C ASN A 71 7.66 -3.23 -1.28
N ILE A 72 8.82 -3.63 -0.76
CA ILE A 72 9.75 -2.77 -0.05
C ILE A 72 11.01 -2.72 -0.90
N ASN A 73 11.31 -1.54 -1.47
CA ASN A 73 12.40 -1.33 -2.40
C ASN A 73 13.51 -0.52 -1.73
N THR A 74 14.67 -1.14 -1.51
CA THR A 74 15.86 -0.46 -0.96
C THR A 74 17.07 -0.56 -1.89
N ARG A 75 18.09 0.28 -1.65
CA ARG A 75 19.27 0.43 -2.52
C ARG A 75 20.32 -0.68 -2.38
N TRP A 76 20.10 -1.73 -1.59
CA TRP A 76 21.11 -2.76 -1.33
C TRP A 76 20.63 -4.16 -1.73
N ILE A 77 21.58 -4.96 -2.24
CA ILE A 77 21.45 -6.22 -3.01
C ILE A 77 20.59 -7.33 -2.35
N SER A 78 20.18 -7.18 -1.09
CA SER A 78 19.29 -8.10 -0.36
C SER A 78 17.99 -7.46 0.16
N GLY A 79 17.72 -6.19 -0.13
CA GLY A 79 16.66 -5.41 0.51
C GLY A 79 15.47 -5.08 -0.39
N VAL A 80 15.14 -6.01 -1.31
CA VAL A 80 13.87 -6.00 -2.03
C VAL A 80 13.02 -7.13 -1.45
N SER A 81 11.92 -6.77 -0.79
CA SER A 81 10.96 -7.74 -0.28
C SER A 81 9.63 -7.56 -0.99
N THR A 82 9.07 -8.67 -1.46
CA THR A 82 7.73 -8.71 -2.04
C THR A 82 6.91 -9.73 -1.28
N VAL A 83 5.77 -9.29 -0.75
CA VAL A 83 4.75 -10.17 -0.19
C VAL A 83 3.44 -9.95 -0.92
N GLU A 84 2.69 -11.03 -1.13
CA GLU A 84 1.43 -11.01 -1.85
C GLU A 84 0.38 -11.80 -1.08
N THR A 85 -0.85 -11.33 -1.10
CA THR A 85 -1.95 -12.05 -0.46
C THR A 85 -2.24 -13.35 -1.20
N VAL A 86 -2.43 -14.44 -0.47
CA VAL A 86 -2.87 -15.73 -1.06
C VAL A 86 -4.28 -15.63 -1.65
N ARG A 87 -5.16 -14.88 -0.99
CA ARG A 87 -6.53 -14.64 -1.46
C ARG A 87 -6.57 -13.46 -2.42
N THR A 88 -7.56 -13.51 -3.32
CA THR A 88 -7.98 -12.35 -4.09
C THR A 88 -8.97 -11.49 -3.31
N PHE A 89 -9.07 -10.23 -3.70
CA PHE A 89 -10.05 -9.28 -3.19
C PHE A 89 -11.26 -9.23 -4.12
N GLN A 90 -12.42 -8.92 -3.53
CA GLN A 90 -13.67 -8.73 -4.28
C GLN A 90 -13.95 -7.23 -4.43
N PRO A 91 -14.30 -6.74 -5.63
CA PRO A 91 -14.74 -5.36 -5.82
C PRO A 91 -15.91 -4.98 -4.91
N GLY A 92 -15.95 -3.72 -4.49
CA GLY A 92 -17.05 -3.14 -3.72
C GLY A 92 -17.14 -3.60 -2.26
N GLN A 93 -16.19 -4.41 -1.77
CA GLN A 93 -16.18 -4.88 -0.37
C GLN A 93 -15.19 -4.08 0.50
N TRP A 94 -15.66 -3.63 1.66
CA TRP A 94 -14.79 -3.04 2.67
C TRP A 94 -13.86 -4.09 3.27
N VAL A 95 -12.57 -3.77 3.32
CA VAL A 95 -11.53 -4.62 3.90
C VAL A 95 -10.59 -3.78 4.75
N HIS A 96 -10.19 -4.34 5.89
CA HIS A 96 -9.12 -3.81 6.71
C HIS A 96 -7.81 -4.49 6.31
N VAL A 97 -6.79 -3.68 6.01
CA VAL A 97 -5.45 -4.15 5.67
C VAL A 97 -4.48 -3.68 6.75
N THR A 98 -3.64 -4.60 7.21
CA THR A 98 -2.49 -4.29 8.06
C THR A 98 -1.24 -4.82 7.39
N LEU A 99 -0.27 -3.94 7.17
CA LEU A 99 1.06 -4.25 6.66
C LEU A 99 2.05 -4.01 7.79
N THR A 100 2.81 -5.02 8.18
CA THR A 100 3.80 -4.90 9.26
C THR A 100 5.17 -5.31 8.74
N ASN A 101 6.15 -4.41 8.90
CA ASN A 101 7.57 -4.68 8.73
C ASN A 101 8.20 -4.68 10.13
N ASP A 102 8.69 -5.83 10.56
CA ASP A 102 9.29 -6.03 11.88
C ASP A 102 10.83 -5.93 11.88
N GLY A 103 11.44 -5.60 10.74
CA GLY A 103 12.87 -5.32 10.56
C GLY A 103 13.68 -6.54 10.19
#